data_AF-A0A382C6D7-F1
#
_entry.id   AF-A0A382C6D7-F1
#
_cell.length_a   1.000
_cell.length_b   1.000
_cell.length_c   1.000
_cell.angle_alpha   90.00
_cell.angle_beta   90.00
_cell.angle_gamma   90.00
#
_symmetry.space_group_name_H-M   'P 1'
#
loop_
_entity.id
_entity.type
_entity.pdbx_description
1 polymer ?
#
loop_
_entity_poly.entity_id
_entity_poly.type
_entity_poly.pdbx_seq_one_letter_code
_entity_poly.pdbx_strand_id
1 'polypeptide(L)'
;VLPKLTYLFLFFSLLPAQSAYNLYSPYMELPSIGDGETMHFGFYLHADMPDSDGDNNGNLDDYYRIAINDISATAWHSDDVNSDDGNNFWCGDEDINGYLDGWLQYLDTPSIAIG
;
A
#
# COMPACT_ATOMS: atom_id res chain seq x y z
N VAL A 1 20.26 -16.23 -0.51
CA VAL A 1 19.32 -15.20 -1.00
C VAL A 1 18.32 -14.98 0.12
N LEU A 2 18.25 -13.80 0.72
CA LEU A 2 17.30 -13.52 1.80
C LEU A 2 15.88 -13.44 1.22
N PRO A 3 14.86 -14.07 1.84
CA PRO A 3 13.48 -13.93 1.39
C PRO A 3 13.04 -12.46 1.57
N LYS A 4 12.45 -11.88 0.52
CA LYS A 4 11.90 -10.52 0.51
C LYS A 4 10.47 -10.60 1.07
N LEU A 5 10.19 -9.80 2.11
CA LEU A 5 9.03 -9.97 2.98
C LEU A 5 7.88 -9.06 2.52
N THR A 6 6.91 -9.57 1.76
CA THR A 6 5.80 -8.76 1.22
C THR A 6 4.58 -8.78 2.14
N TYR A 7 3.80 -7.69 2.24
CA TYR A 7 2.79 -7.53 3.30
C TYR A 7 1.51 -6.79 2.83
N LEU A 8 0.35 -7.08 3.44
CA LEU A 8 -0.98 -6.55 3.08
C LEU A 8 -1.90 -6.43 4.35
N PHE A 9 -2.79 -5.41 4.49
CA PHE A 9 -3.36 -4.97 5.82
C PHE A 9 -4.88 -4.67 5.93
N LEU A 10 -5.74 -5.43 6.65
CA LEU A 10 -7.22 -5.20 6.66
C LEU A 10 -7.94 -4.64 7.89
N PHE A 11 -8.75 -3.58 7.67
CA PHE A 11 -9.79 -3.06 8.57
C PHE A 11 -11.20 -2.94 7.93
N PHE A 12 -12.23 -3.21 8.74
CA PHE A 12 -13.64 -2.86 8.45
C PHE A 12 -14.07 -1.66 9.29
N SER A 13 -14.65 -0.63 8.66
CA SER A 13 -15.37 0.45 9.35
C SER A 13 -16.81 0.55 8.81
N LEU A 14 -17.76 0.82 9.71
CA LEU A 14 -19.18 1.03 9.42
C LEU A 14 -19.53 2.52 9.65
N LEU A 15 -18.83 3.43 8.98
CA LEU A 15 -19.20 4.85 8.99
C LEU A 15 -19.55 5.34 7.58
N PRO A 16 -20.75 5.91 7.38
CA PRO A 16 -21.23 6.34 6.07
C PRO A 16 -20.70 7.74 5.80
N ALA A 17 -19.48 7.81 5.27
CA ALA A 17 -19.01 9.00 4.58
C ALA A 17 -18.02 8.51 3.52
N GLN A 18 -18.53 8.30 2.31
CA GLN A 18 -17.81 7.75 1.15
C GLN A 18 -17.35 6.31 1.40
N SER A 19 -18.26 5.35 1.16
CA SER A 19 -18.16 3.98 1.67
C SER A 19 -17.14 3.12 0.93
N ALA A 20 -15.84 3.40 1.14
CA ALA A 20 -14.78 2.49 0.75
C ALA A 20 -14.78 1.27 1.67
N TYR A 21 -15.34 0.15 1.19
CA TYR A 21 -15.21 -1.15 1.84
C TYR A 21 -13.87 -1.77 1.46
N ASN A 22 -12.97 -1.91 2.43
CA ASN A 22 -11.67 -2.52 2.18
C ASN A 22 -11.70 -4.01 2.59
N LEU A 23 -11.07 -4.88 1.79
CA LEU A 23 -10.74 -6.29 2.09
C LEU A 23 -9.21 -6.46 1.96
N TYR A 24 -8.51 -6.92 2.99
CA TYR A 24 -7.11 -7.32 2.94
C TYR A 24 -6.87 -8.62 3.76
N SER A 25 -5.75 -9.28 3.55
CA SER A 25 -5.49 -10.60 4.14
C SER A 25 -4.96 -10.51 5.58
N PRO A 26 -4.99 -11.62 6.36
CA PRO A 26 -4.06 -11.78 7.48
C PRO A 26 -2.61 -11.76 6.99
N TYR A 27 -1.67 -11.67 7.94
CA TYR A 27 -0.25 -11.87 7.66
C TYR A 27 -0.02 -13.27 7.05
N MET A 28 0.71 -13.30 5.94
CA MET A 28 1.12 -14.53 5.27
C MET A 28 2.59 -14.42 4.90
N GLU A 29 3.39 -15.35 5.38
CA GLU A 29 4.78 -15.49 4.96
C GLU A 29 4.82 -16.20 3.61
N LEU A 30 5.36 -15.53 2.60
CA LEU A 30 5.50 -16.10 1.26
C LEU A 30 6.82 -16.88 1.16
N PRO A 31 6.84 -18.05 0.49
CA PRO A 31 8.06 -18.81 0.33
C PRO A 31 9.06 -18.07 -0.57
N SER A 32 10.36 -18.29 -0.33
CA SER A 32 11.41 -17.81 -1.22
C SER A 32 11.26 -18.44 -2.61
N ILE A 33 11.33 -17.62 -3.65
CA ILE A 33 11.31 -18.04 -5.05
C ILE A 33 12.74 -18.38 -5.48
N GLY A 34 12.95 -19.53 -6.13
CA GLY A 34 14.24 -19.94 -6.69
C GLY A 34 14.63 -19.19 -7.98
N ASP A 35 15.85 -19.41 -8.45
CA ASP A 35 16.33 -18.81 -9.70
C ASP A 35 15.47 -19.25 -10.89
N GLY A 36 14.86 -18.28 -11.58
CA GLY A 36 14.01 -18.51 -12.74
C GLY A 36 12.56 -18.90 -12.42
N GLU A 37 12.17 -18.94 -11.15
CA GLU A 37 10.79 -19.19 -10.74
C GLU A 37 9.96 -17.89 -10.65
N THR A 38 8.64 -18.01 -10.74
CA THR A 38 7.69 -16.89 -10.62
C THR A 38 6.55 -17.25 -9.66
N MET A 39 6.03 -16.26 -8.93
CA MET A 39 4.88 -16.41 -8.05
C MET A 39 3.67 -15.71 -8.66
N HIS A 40 2.55 -16.42 -8.75
CA HIS A 40 1.31 -15.92 -9.33
C HIS A 40 0.20 -15.93 -8.29
N PHE A 41 -0.52 -14.82 -8.19
CA PHE A 41 -1.69 -14.68 -7.32
C PHE A 41 -2.95 -14.69 -8.19
N GLY A 42 -3.86 -15.61 -7.90
CA GLY A 42 -5.18 -15.66 -8.52
C GLY A 42 -6.24 -15.29 -7.50
N PHE A 43 -7.15 -14.40 -7.87
CA PHE A 43 -8.33 -14.06 -7.07
C PHE A 43 -9.56 -14.00 -7.97
N TYR A 44 -10.72 -14.18 -7.36
CA TYR A 44 -12.02 -14.01 -8.00
C TYR A 44 -12.85 -13.07 -7.14
N LEU A 45 -13.41 -12.04 -7.76
CA LEU A 45 -14.31 -11.09 -7.11
C LEU A 45 -15.67 -11.16 -7.82
N HIS A 46 -16.71 -11.47 -7.06
CA HIS A 46 -18.07 -11.27 -7.51
C HIS A 46 -18.54 -9.90 -7.02
N ALA A 47 -18.36 -8.89 -7.87
CA ALA A 47 -18.78 -7.52 -7.61
C ALA A 47 -20.11 -7.25 -8.31
N ASP A 48 -21.21 -7.46 -7.59
CA ASP A 48 -22.53 -6.98 -7.99
C ASP A 48 -22.70 -5.58 -7.39
N MET A 49 -22.25 -4.57 -8.14
CA MET A 49 -22.28 -3.16 -7.73
C MET A 49 -23.44 -2.48 -8.45
N PRO A 50 -24.63 -2.39 -7.81
CA PRO A 50 -25.71 -1.56 -8.32
C PRO A 50 -25.35 -0.11 -8.04
N ASP A 51 -25.28 0.70 -9.09
CA ASP A 51 -25.22 2.17 -9.07
C ASP A 51 -25.48 2.74 -7.65
N SER A 52 -24.39 2.95 -6.89
CA SER A 52 -24.43 3.07 -5.43
C SER A 52 -25.25 4.27 -4.93
N ASP A 53 -25.35 5.34 -5.72
CA ASP A 53 -26.24 6.45 -5.41
C ASP A 53 -27.63 6.36 -6.08
N GLY A 54 -27.77 5.45 -7.06
CA GLY A 54 -29.03 5.08 -7.70
C GLY A 54 -29.68 6.24 -8.43
N ASP A 55 -28.90 7.22 -8.86
CA ASP A 55 -29.41 8.44 -9.49
C ASP A 55 -29.90 8.21 -10.93
N ASN A 56 -29.61 7.02 -11.48
CA ASN A 56 -30.04 6.55 -12.80
C ASN A 56 -29.61 7.52 -13.92
N ASN A 57 -28.45 8.17 -13.75
CA ASN A 57 -27.82 9.04 -14.74
C ASN A 57 -27.17 8.25 -15.90
N GLY A 58 -27.06 6.92 -15.76
CA GLY A 58 -26.53 6.00 -16.76
C GLY A 58 -25.01 5.81 -16.73
N ASN A 59 -24.31 6.44 -15.78
CA ASN A 59 -22.91 6.20 -15.48
C ASN A 59 -22.78 5.14 -14.38
N LEU A 60 -21.63 4.47 -14.32
CA LEU A 60 -21.28 3.63 -13.19
C LEU A 60 -20.50 4.50 -12.19
N ASP A 61 -21.06 4.69 -11.01
CA ASP A 61 -20.41 5.44 -9.93
C ASP A 61 -19.61 4.51 -8.97
N ASP A 62 -19.65 3.20 -9.24
CA ASP A 62 -18.97 2.17 -8.47
C ASP A 62 -17.66 1.69 -9.09
N TYR A 63 -16.63 1.64 -8.24
CA TYR A 63 -15.29 1.19 -8.62
C TYR A 63 -14.75 0.22 -7.56
N TYR A 64 -14.09 -0.86 -8.01
CA TYR A 64 -13.24 -1.67 -7.15
C TYR A 64 -11.79 -1.60 -7.63
N ARG A 65 -10.85 -1.68 -6.67
CA ARG A 65 -9.41 -1.76 -6.94
C ARG A 65 -8.82 -2.91 -6.13
N ILE A 66 -7.91 -3.64 -6.75
CA ILE A 66 -7.08 -4.64 -6.08
C ILE A 66 -5.64 -4.19 -6.20
N ALA A 67 -4.94 -4.19 -5.08
CA ALA A 67 -3.54 -3.83 -5.00
C ALA A 67 -2.83 -4.84 -4.10
N ILE A 68 -1.65 -5.27 -4.53
CA ILE A 68 -0.74 -6.10 -3.74
C ILE A 68 0.39 -5.19 -3.31
N ASN A 69 0.64 -5.10 -2.01
CA ASN A 69 1.71 -4.28 -1.45
C ASN A 69 2.85 -5.18 -0.96
N ASP A 70 4.09 -4.70 -1.09
CA ASP A 70 5.27 -5.30 -0.49
C ASP A 70 5.77 -4.37 0.61
N ILE A 71 5.32 -4.53 1.86
CA ILE A 71 5.78 -3.63 2.94
C ILE A 71 7.28 -3.83 3.27
N SER A 72 7.99 -4.84 2.71
CA SER A 72 9.47 -4.86 2.83
C SER A 72 10.16 -4.04 1.77
N ALA A 73 9.45 -3.70 0.69
CA ALA A 73 9.87 -2.66 -0.21
C ALA A 73 9.65 -1.31 0.51
N THR A 74 10.50 -1.05 1.51
CA THR A 74 10.57 0.23 2.18
C THR A 74 11.00 1.28 1.17
N ALA A 75 10.20 2.33 1.04
CA ALA A 75 10.61 3.52 0.28
C ALA A 75 11.51 4.44 1.13
N TRP A 76 11.60 4.19 2.44
CA TRP A 76 12.46 4.97 3.33
C TRP A 76 13.93 4.73 3.06
N HIS A 77 14.65 5.83 2.83
CA HIS A 77 16.09 5.87 2.66
C HIS A 77 16.63 7.18 3.25
N SER A 78 17.96 7.29 3.33
CA SER A 78 18.64 8.45 3.88
C SER A 78 19.63 9.00 2.88
N ASP A 79 19.44 10.26 2.48
CA ASP A 79 20.31 10.94 1.52
C ASP A 79 20.37 12.46 1.76
N ASP A 80 21.17 13.19 0.98
CA ASP A 80 21.41 14.64 1.14
C ASP A 80 20.33 15.56 0.55
N VAL A 81 19.24 14.98 -0.01
CA VAL A 81 18.12 15.72 -0.59
C VAL A 81 17.55 16.73 0.41
N ASN A 82 17.61 18.01 0.02
CA ASN A 82 17.14 19.16 0.79
C ASN A 82 17.71 19.22 2.22
N SER A 83 18.97 18.79 2.41
CA SER A 83 19.63 18.79 3.72
C SER A 83 20.38 20.10 4.01
N ASP A 84 20.25 20.57 5.26
CA ASP A 84 21.04 21.68 5.81
C ASP A 84 22.34 21.20 6.50
N ASP A 85 22.31 20.02 7.14
CA ASP A 85 23.45 19.36 7.79
C ASP A 85 23.19 17.84 7.91
N GLY A 86 24.11 17.02 7.39
CA GLY A 86 23.97 15.56 7.36
C GLY A 86 23.00 15.05 6.29
N ASN A 87 22.45 13.85 6.47
CA ASN A 87 21.44 13.29 5.56
C ASN A 87 20.03 13.43 6.16
N ASN A 88 19.05 13.65 5.30
CA ASN A 88 17.63 13.61 5.64
C ASN A 88 17.07 12.19 5.47
N PHE A 89 16.00 11.88 6.21
CA PHE A 89 15.19 10.67 6.00
C PHE A 89 13.90 11.04 5.27
N TRP A 90 13.67 10.38 4.13
CA TRP A 90 12.47 10.59 3.32
C TRP A 90 12.08 9.30 2.59
N CYS A 91 10.88 9.30 1.99
CA CYS A 91 10.26 8.10 1.42
C CYS A 91 9.71 8.31 0.00
N GLY A 92 10.26 9.29 -0.74
CA GLY A 92 9.95 9.44 -2.16
C GLY A 92 10.88 8.58 -3.02
N ASP A 93 10.64 8.60 -4.32
CA ASP A 93 11.42 7.90 -5.33
C ASP A 93 12.54 8.82 -5.85
N GLU A 94 13.78 8.35 -5.74
CA GLU A 94 15.01 9.07 -6.12
C GLU A 94 15.09 9.31 -7.63
N ASP A 95 14.56 8.41 -8.46
CA ASP A 95 14.64 8.50 -9.93
C ASP A 95 13.72 9.58 -10.49
N ILE A 96 12.70 9.99 -9.74
CA ILE A 96 11.74 11.03 -10.12
C ILE A 96 11.71 12.24 -9.19
N ASN A 97 12.56 12.27 -8.16
CA ASN A 97 12.63 13.30 -7.12
C ASN A 97 11.26 13.62 -6.48
N GLY A 98 10.44 12.61 -6.18
CA GLY A 98 9.07 12.86 -5.73
C GLY A 98 8.29 11.62 -5.28
N TYR A 99 6.97 11.74 -5.27
CA TYR A 99 6.07 10.65 -4.89
C TYR A 99 5.27 10.18 -6.09
N LEU A 100 5.10 8.86 -6.22
CA LEU A 100 4.16 8.26 -7.16
C LEU A 100 2.77 8.10 -6.51
N ASP A 101 1.76 7.83 -7.34
CA ASP A 101 0.42 7.45 -6.91
C ASP A 101 0.41 6.03 -6.30
N GLY A 102 1.04 5.88 -5.14
CA GLY A 102 1.31 4.62 -4.46
C GLY A 102 0.91 4.61 -2.98
N TRP A 103 1.30 3.54 -2.28
CA TRP A 103 1.07 3.41 -0.85
C TRP A 103 1.97 4.36 -0.07
N LEU A 104 1.38 5.19 0.79
CA LEU A 104 2.15 6.03 1.71
C LEU A 104 2.69 5.20 2.87
N GLN A 105 3.99 5.33 3.15
CA GLN A 105 4.64 4.69 4.30
C GLN A 105 4.93 5.73 5.37
N TYR A 106 4.63 5.40 6.62
CA TYR A 106 4.96 6.24 7.78
C TYR A 106 6.15 5.63 8.53
N LEU A 107 7.05 6.49 9.00
CA LEU A 107 8.12 6.08 9.89
C LEU A 107 7.55 5.96 11.31
N ASP A 108 7.37 4.73 11.77
CA ASP A 108 7.01 4.46 13.17
C ASP A 108 8.29 4.40 14.01
N THR A 109 8.63 5.51 14.66
CA THR A 109 9.77 5.57 15.58
C THR A 109 9.32 5.34 17.02
N PRO A 110 10.10 4.65 17.86
CA PRO A 110 9.84 4.59 19.29
C PRO A 110 9.65 5.99 19.90
N SER A 111 8.78 6.09 20.91
CA SER A 111 8.56 7.34 21.63
C SER A 111 9.88 7.88 22.22
N ILE A 112 10.22 9.12 21.92
CA ILE A 112 11.38 9.80 22.50
C ILE A 112 10.92 10.56 23.75
N ALA A 113 11.51 10.24 24.89
CA ALA A 113 11.33 11.03 26.10
C ALA A 113 12.13 12.34 25.97
N ILE A 114 11.43 13.47 26.06
CA ILE A 114 12.09 14.78 26.19
C ILE A 114 12.24 15.02 27.69
N GLY A 115 13.48 15.04 28.16
CA GLY A 115 13.83 15.20 29.59
C GLY A 115 13.48 16.56 30.16
#